data_AF-R7BBL4-F1
#
_entry.id   AF-R7BBL4-F1
#
_cell.length_a   1.000
_cell.length_b   1.000
_cell.length_c   1.000
_cell.angle_alpha   90.00
_cell.angle_beta   90.00
_cell.angle_gamma   90.00
#
_symmetry.space_group_name_H-M   'P 1'
#
loop_
_entity.id
_entity.type
_entity.pdbx_description
1 polymer ?
#
loop_
_entity_poly.entity_id
_entity_poly.type
_entity_poly.pdbx_seq_one_letter_code
_entity_poly.pdbx_strand_id
1 'polypeptide(L)'
;MWISRQIIKEEKLPPTECGKVTMNSGGKIEAASTGVERNVDFYSPYGYISCVPKGEKLLLTQGGGEQVCIGVESDSSAVGYGEVKITSLSGAYIHLKNDGSIELNGLLISKEGKIIEQSK
;
A
#
# COMPACT_ATOMS: atom_id res chain seq x y z
N MET A 1 36.82 -25.17 -32.11
CA MET A 1 36.25 -23.84 -31.82
C MET A 1 34.87 -24.04 -31.19
N TRP A 2 34.79 -24.06 -29.86
CA TRP A 2 33.54 -24.40 -29.14
C TRP A 2 33.28 -23.51 -27.92
N ILE A 3 34.05 -22.45 -27.79
CA ILE A 3 33.98 -21.44 -26.73
C ILE A 3 33.78 -20.16 -27.55
N SER A 4 32.57 -19.66 -27.76
CA SER A 4 31.94 -18.70 -26.85
C SER A 4 30.59 -18.29 -27.47
N ARG A 5 29.53 -19.06 -27.23
CA ARG A 5 28.20 -18.47 -27.16
C ARG A 5 27.88 -18.36 -25.67
N GLN A 6 28.59 -17.45 -24.99
CA GLN A 6 28.06 -16.90 -23.75
C GLN A 6 26.79 -16.18 -24.16
N ILE A 7 25.68 -16.89 -23.96
CA ILE A 7 24.36 -16.30 -23.87
C ILE A 7 24.53 -15.20 -22.83
N ILE A 8 24.62 -13.95 -23.28
CA ILE A 8 24.28 -12.80 -22.45
C ILE A 8 22.81 -13.06 -22.17
N LYS A 9 22.55 -13.78 -21.08
CA LYS A 9 21.22 -13.93 -20.54
C LYS A 9 20.93 -12.53 -20.03
N GLU A 10 20.26 -11.72 -20.85
CA GLU A 10 19.69 -10.47 -20.37
C GLU A 10 18.97 -10.82 -19.07
N GLU A 11 19.51 -10.35 -17.95
CA GLU A 11 18.78 -10.36 -16.69
C GLU A 11 17.58 -9.45 -16.94
N LYS A 12 16.50 -10.05 -17.42
CA LYS A 12 15.19 -9.41 -17.40
C LYS A 12 14.89 -9.22 -15.93
N LEU A 13 15.14 -8.00 -15.45
CA LEU A 13 14.63 -7.55 -14.16
C LEU A 13 13.16 -7.98 -14.09
N PRO A 14 12.72 -8.55 -12.96
CA PRO A 14 11.36 -9.00 -12.85
C PRO A 14 10.44 -7.80 -13.11
N PRO A 15 9.32 -7.98 -13.83
CA PRO A 15 8.41 -6.89 -14.17
C PRO A 15 7.80 -6.20 -12.93
N THR A 16 7.93 -6.86 -11.78
CA THR A 16 7.44 -6.42 -10.49
C THR A 16 8.42 -6.87 -9.40
N GLU A 17 8.66 -6.02 -8.42
CA GLU A 17 9.47 -6.37 -7.25
C GLU A 17 8.88 -5.79 -5.96
N CYS A 18 9.24 -6.39 -4.83
CA CYS A 18 8.88 -5.87 -3.51
C CYS A 18 10.01 -4.97 -2.99
N GLY A 19 9.63 -3.86 -2.36
CA GLY A 19 10.55 -2.96 -1.71
C GLY A 19 10.03 -2.53 -0.33
N LYS A 20 10.82 -1.71 0.36
CA LYS A 20 10.46 -1.14 1.66
C LYS A 20 10.68 0.36 1.63
N VAL A 21 9.70 1.13 2.11
CA VAL A 21 9.80 2.59 2.17
C VAL A 21 10.93 3.00 3.11
N THR A 22 11.86 3.78 2.58
CA THR A 22 12.94 4.41 3.37
C THR A 22 12.59 5.85 3.72
N MET A 23 11.91 6.56 2.82
CA MET A 23 11.44 7.94 2.98
C MET A 23 10.21 8.19 2.10
N ASN A 24 9.34 9.10 2.52
CA ASN A 24 8.28 9.65 1.68
C ASN A 24 8.19 11.15 1.96
N SER A 25 8.31 11.97 0.92
CA SER A 25 8.21 13.42 1.00
C SER A 25 7.57 13.97 -0.28
N GLY A 26 6.58 14.84 -0.14
CA GLY A 26 5.96 15.51 -1.30
C GLY A 26 5.28 14.57 -2.30
N GLY A 27 4.83 13.39 -1.87
CA GLY A 27 4.18 12.39 -2.75
C GLY A 27 5.16 11.51 -3.54
N LYS A 28 6.47 11.69 -3.33
CA LYS A 28 7.52 10.86 -3.91
C LYS A 28 8.05 9.88 -2.86
N ILE A 29 8.16 8.62 -3.25
CA ILE A 29 8.65 7.54 -2.39
C ILE A 29 10.12 7.25 -2.71
N GLU A 30 10.91 7.03 -1.66
CA GLU A 30 12.18 6.30 -1.75
C GLU A 30 11.97 4.89 -1.19
N ALA A 31 12.50 3.90 -1.91
CA ALA A 31 12.35 2.50 -1.55
C ALA A 31 13.69 1.75 -1.65
N ALA A 32 13.89 0.80 -0.76
CA ALA A 32 14.94 -0.20 -0.88
C ALA A 32 14.33 -1.52 -1.39
N SER A 33 14.80 -1.99 -2.53
CA SER A 33 14.43 -3.26 -3.18
C SER A 33 15.70 -4.07 -3.50
N THR A 34 15.89 -4.52 -4.75
CA THR A 34 17.19 -5.00 -5.25
C THR A 34 18.20 -3.86 -5.36
N GLY A 35 17.73 -2.62 -5.51
CA GLY A 35 18.51 -1.39 -5.48
C GLY A 35 17.91 -0.35 -4.51
N VAL A 36 18.38 0.90 -4.66
CA VAL A 36 17.75 2.06 -4.01
C VAL A 36 16.99 2.83 -5.07
N GLU A 37 15.67 2.81 -4.97
CA GLU A 37 14.78 3.53 -5.86
C GLU A 37 14.43 4.89 -5.26
N ARG A 38 14.58 5.93 -6.07
CA ARG A 38 14.34 7.33 -5.66
C ARG A 38 13.30 7.97 -6.55
N ASN A 39 12.52 8.88 -5.99
CA ASN A 39 11.49 9.63 -6.70
C ASN A 39 10.41 8.75 -7.35
N VAL A 40 10.11 7.60 -6.74
CA VAL A 40 9.09 6.67 -7.23
C VAL A 40 7.72 7.31 -7.07
N ASP A 41 6.97 7.36 -8.16
CA ASP A 41 5.58 7.82 -8.15
C ASP A 41 4.65 6.77 -7.52
N PHE A 42 3.73 7.23 -6.66
CA PHE A 42 2.74 6.40 -6.02
C PHE A 42 1.38 6.56 -6.68
N TYR A 43 0.88 5.48 -7.29
CA TYR A 43 -0.42 5.45 -7.94
C TYR A 43 -1.47 4.88 -6.99
N SER A 44 -2.54 5.65 -6.77
CA SER A 44 -3.69 5.27 -5.95
C SER A 44 -4.99 5.49 -6.71
N PRO A 45 -6.09 4.82 -6.31
CA PRO A 45 -7.41 5.13 -6.85
C PRO A 45 -7.77 6.61 -6.69
N TYR A 46 -8.48 7.17 -7.68
CA TYR A 46 -8.90 8.58 -7.65
C TYR A 46 -9.66 8.90 -6.34
N GLY A 47 -9.26 9.99 -5.68
CA GLY A 47 -9.83 10.42 -4.40
C GLY A 47 -9.18 9.79 -3.15
N TYR A 48 -8.29 8.82 -3.31
CA TYR A 48 -7.52 8.23 -2.20
C TYR A 48 -6.07 8.73 -2.26
N ILE A 49 -5.62 9.40 -1.21
CA ILE A 49 -4.24 9.89 -1.09
C ILE A 49 -3.68 9.44 0.25
N SER A 50 -2.51 8.83 0.23
CA SER A 50 -1.78 8.45 1.45
C SER A 50 -0.30 8.84 1.33
N CYS A 51 0.25 9.34 2.43
CA CYS A 51 1.68 9.47 2.60
C CYS A 51 2.18 8.20 3.30
N VAL A 52 2.66 7.24 2.51
CA VAL A 52 3.06 5.92 3.01
C VAL A 52 4.18 6.07 4.06
N PRO A 53 3.99 5.52 5.28
CA PRO A 53 4.99 5.57 6.34
C PRO A 53 6.29 4.85 5.99
N LYS A 54 7.38 5.29 6.63
CA LYS A 54 8.66 4.58 6.58
C LYS A 54 8.49 3.16 7.12
N GLY A 55 9.03 2.20 6.38
CA GLY A 55 9.06 0.80 6.77
C GLY A 55 7.93 -0.06 6.20
N GLU A 56 6.91 0.55 5.58
CA GLU A 56 5.90 -0.21 4.85
C GLU A 56 6.52 -0.94 3.66
N LYS A 57 6.05 -2.15 3.40
CA LYS A 57 6.44 -2.90 2.21
C LYS A 57 5.55 -2.48 1.04
N LEU A 58 6.16 -2.36 -0.12
CA LEU A 58 5.51 -1.85 -1.31
C LEU A 58 5.73 -2.76 -2.51
N LEU A 59 4.85 -2.59 -3.50
CA LEU A 59 4.93 -3.28 -4.78
C LEU A 59 5.35 -2.29 -5.86
N LEU A 60 6.55 -2.51 -6.40
CA LEU A 60 7.11 -1.72 -7.49
C LEU A 60 6.86 -2.43 -8.82
N THR A 61 6.55 -1.66 -9.85
CA THR A 61 6.40 -2.17 -11.22
C THR A 61 6.90 -1.13 -12.23
N GLN A 62 6.92 -1.49 -13.51
CA GLN A 62 7.32 -0.61 -14.60
C GLN A 62 6.08 0.03 -15.24
N GLY A 63 6.08 1.36 -15.35
CA GLY A 63 5.02 2.16 -15.97
C GLY A 63 5.60 3.32 -16.76
N GLY A 64 5.27 3.42 -18.05
CA GLY A 64 5.78 4.53 -18.89
C GLY A 64 7.29 4.56 -19.11
N GLY A 65 8.01 3.47 -18.80
CA GLY A 65 9.48 3.40 -18.87
C GLY A 65 10.19 3.74 -17.56
N GLU A 66 9.45 4.04 -16.50
CA GLU A 66 9.97 4.34 -15.17
C GLU A 66 9.42 3.36 -14.13
N GLN A 67 10.08 3.29 -12.98
CA GLN A 67 9.60 2.50 -11.86
C GLN A 67 8.55 3.27 -11.06
N VAL A 68 7.44 2.60 -10.78
CA VAL A 68 6.28 3.17 -10.10
C VAL A 68 5.83 2.25 -8.98
N CYS A 69 5.19 2.81 -7.96
CA CYS A 69 4.60 2.09 -6.86
C CYS A 69 3.07 2.09 -7.02
N ILE A 70 2.45 0.92 -6.97
CA ILE A 70 0.98 0.78 -7.14
C ILE A 70 0.26 0.40 -5.83
N GLY A 71 0.99 0.35 -4.71
CA GLY A 71 0.41 0.04 -3.41
C GLY A 71 1.41 -0.47 -2.38
N VAL A 72 0.88 -0.71 -1.18
CA VAL A 72 1.57 -1.32 -0.05
C VAL A 72 1.00 -2.69 0.25
N GLU A 73 1.82 -3.56 0.85
CA GLU A 73 1.34 -4.84 1.40
C GLU A 73 0.24 -4.54 2.44
N SER A 74 -0.93 -5.15 2.27
CA SER A 74 -2.05 -4.96 3.19
C SER A 74 -1.95 -5.94 4.35
N ASP A 75 -2.13 -5.45 5.57
CA ASP A 75 -2.42 -6.28 6.74
C ASP A 75 -3.94 -6.38 6.94
N SER A 76 -4.50 -7.56 6.70
CA SER A 76 -5.93 -7.84 6.86
C SER A 76 -6.26 -8.56 8.17
N SER A 77 -5.33 -8.67 9.12
CA SER A 77 -5.54 -9.42 10.37
C SER A 77 -6.72 -8.93 11.20
N ALA A 78 -7.06 -7.64 11.09
CA ALA A 78 -8.14 -6.99 11.82
C ALA A 78 -9.36 -6.64 10.95
N VAL A 79 -9.50 -7.23 9.75
CA VAL A 79 -10.57 -6.91 8.79
C VAL A 79 -11.22 -8.21 8.30
N GLY A 80 -12.54 -8.35 8.53
CA GLY A 80 -13.30 -9.51 8.08
C GLY A 80 -13.44 -9.57 6.55
N TYR A 81 -13.76 -10.75 6.02
CA TYR A 81 -14.03 -10.92 4.59
C TYR A 81 -15.18 -10.00 4.15
N GLY A 82 -14.94 -9.14 3.16
CA GLY A 82 -15.92 -8.16 2.65
C GLY A 82 -15.94 -6.83 3.40
N GLU A 83 -15.27 -6.73 4.54
CA GLU A 83 -15.15 -5.48 5.28
C GLU A 83 -14.08 -4.58 4.67
N VAL A 84 -14.20 -3.28 4.94
CA VAL A 84 -13.23 -2.27 4.46
C VAL A 84 -12.77 -1.44 5.63
N LYS A 85 -11.46 -1.33 5.81
CA LYS A 85 -10.87 -0.49 6.85
C LYS A 85 -9.83 0.45 6.27
N ILE A 86 -9.97 1.73 6.58
CA ILE A 86 -9.00 2.78 6.24
C ILE A 86 -8.37 3.23 7.55
N THR A 87 -7.04 3.18 7.64
CA THR A 87 -6.30 3.52 8.87
C THR A 87 -5.17 4.50 8.55
N SER A 88 -5.00 5.48 9.43
CA SER A 88 -3.86 6.41 9.39
C SER A 88 -2.74 5.94 10.33
N LEU A 89 -1.53 6.47 10.15
CA LEU A 89 -0.38 6.17 11.01
C LEU A 89 -0.66 6.47 12.51
N SER A 90 -1.51 7.46 12.80
CA SER A 90 -1.88 7.81 14.18
C SER A 90 -2.79 6.78 14.87
N GLY A 91 -3.29 5.80 14.12
CA GLY A 91 -4.30 4.87 14.59
C GLY A 91 -5.74 5.33 14.34
N ALA A 92 -5.98 6.54 13.84
CA ALA A 92 -7.33 6.94 13.44
C ALA A 92 -7.82 6.08 12.25
N TYR A 93 -9.07 5.62 12.30
CA TYR A 93 -9.63 4.69 11.31
C TYR A 93 -11.13 4.89 11.03
N ILE A 94 -11.53 4.37 9.88
CA ILE A 94 -12.92 4.10 9.48
C ILE A 94 -13.00 2.62 9.14
N HIS A 95 -13.96 1.89 9.72
CA HIS A 95 -14.19 0.46 9.46
C HIS A 95 -15.64 0.22 9.06
N LEU A 96 -15.86 -0.17 7.81
CA LEU A 96 -17.14 -0.60 7.27
C LEU A 96 -17.29 -2.10 7.53
N LYS A 97 -18.26 -2.47 8.38
CA LYS A 97 -18.48 -3.85 8.82
C LYS A 97 -19.58 -4.54 8.03
N ASN A 98 -19.55 -5.87 8.04
CA ASN A 98 -20.52 -6.70 7.32
C ASN A 98 -21.95 -6.60 7.85
N ASP A 99 -22.14 -6.22 9.12
CA ASP A 99 -23.46 -5.99 9.71
C ASP A 99 -24.08 -4.63 9.28
N GLY A 100 -23.37 -3.87 8.45
CA GLY A 100 -23.76 -2.55 7.97
C GLY A 100 -23.41 -1.42 8.93
N SER A 101 -22.82 -1.71 10.09
CA SER A 101 -22.32 -0.68 10.99
C SER A 101 -21.00 -0.08 10.50
N ILE A 102 -20.74 1.15 10.92
CA ILE A 102 -19.49 1.86 10.68
C ILE A 102 -18.86 2.16 12.03
N GLU A 103 -17.60 1.78 12.20
CA GLU A 103 -16.81 2.15 13.37
C GLU A 103 -15.80 3.24 13.00
N LEU A 104 -15.89 4.37 13.70
CA LEU A 104 -15.05 5.56 13.48
C LEU A 104 -14.32 5.89 14.78
N ASN A 105 -13.03 5.52 14.90
CA ASN A 105 -12.25 5.72 16.13
C ASN A 105 -12.97 5.22 17.41
N GLY A 106 -13.64 4.06 17.32
CA GLY A 106 -14.43 3.47 18.41
C GLY A 106 -15.88 3.96 18.50
N LEU A 107 -16.24 5.06 17.82
CA LEU A 107 -17.63 5.49 17.68
C LEU A 107 -18.37 4.52 16.76
N LEU A 108 -19.46 3.92 17.25
CA LEU A 108 -20.27 3.01 16.45
C LEU A 108 -21.47 3.75 15.85
N ILE A 109 -21.59 3.69 14.53
CA ILE A 109 -22.73 4.17 13.76
C ILE A 109 -23.48 2.94 13.26
N SER A 110 -24.77 2.82 13.59
CA SER A 110 -25.60 1.70 13.14
C SER A 110 -25.81 1.75 11.63
N LYS A 111 -26.30 0.65 11.06
CA LYS A 111 -26.69 0.60 9.64
C LYS A 111 -27.77 1.62 9.25
N GLU A 112 -28.55 2.09 10.22
CA GLU A 112 -29.54 3.17 10.05
C GLU A 112 -28.93 4.58 10.22
N GLY A 113 -27.62 4.69 10.39
CA GLY A 113 -26.92 5.98 10.57
C GLY A 113 -27.05 6.56 11.98
N LYS A 114 -27.48 5.78 12.98
CA LYS A 114 -27.60 6.26 14.37
C LYS A 114 -26.30 6.09 15.13
N ILE A 115 -25.87 7.12 15.84
CA ILE A 115 -24.74 7.02 16.76
C ILE A 115 -25.16 6.21 17.99
N ILE A 116 -24.42 5.15 18.29
CA ILE A 116 -24.61 4.31 19.47
C ILE A 116 -23.60 4.78 20.51
N GLU A 117 -24.09 5.44 21.56
CA GLU A 117 -23.25 5.80 22.71
C GLU A 117 -22.83 4.51 23.45
N GLN A 118 -21.53 4.26 23.51
CA GLN A 118 -21.00 3.23 24.39
C GLN A 118 -20.99 3.79 25.81
N SER A 119 -21.88 3.28 26.67
CA SER A 119 -21.78 3.55 28.12
C SER A 119 -20.47 2.97 28.61
N LYS A 120 -19.61 3.83 29.18
CA LYS A 120 -18.37 3.45 29.85
C LYS A 120 -18.63 2.57 31.06
#